data_AF-A0A0V0H1I4-F1
#
_entry.id   AF-A0A0V0H1I4-F1
#
_cell.length_a   1.000
_cell.length_b   1.000
_cell.length_c   1.000
_cell.angle_alpha   90.00
_cell.angle_beta   90.00
_cell.angle_gamma   90.00
#
_symmetry.space_group_name_H-M   'P 1'
#
loop_
_entity.id
_entity.type
_entity.pdbx_description
1 polymer ?
#
loop_
_entity_poly.entity_id
_entity_poly.type
_entity_poly.pdbx_seq_one_letter_code
_entity_poly.pdbx_strand_id
1 'polypeptide(L)'
;MVKASETEATQSEKEEDKYEEYEVEIVQPFGLKFTKGRDGGTYIDAIAPGGSADKTGKFTVGDRVIATSAVFGEEIWPAAEYGRTMYTIRQRIGPLLMKMQKRYGKVEELGELTEKEIIRAERNAGFISDTVREIQVTNARRKKEQKEQRERDLREGLKLSKNGKYEEALEKFESVLGSRPTGDEA
;
A
#
# COMPACT_ATOMS: atom_id res chain seq x y z
N MET A 1 -50.77 -25.93 -7.36
CA MET A 1 -50.89 -24.76 -6.47
C MET A 1 -49.88 -24.94 -5.34
N VAL A 2 -48.76 -24.20 -5.37
CA VAL A 2 -48.49 -22.98 -4.56
C VAL A 2 -48.31 -23.37 -3.07
N LYS A 3 -47.23 -23.12 -2.32
CA LYS A 3 -46.05 -22.21 -2.31
C LYS A 3 -45.02 -22.85 -1.34
N ALA A 4 -43.73 -22.87 -1.68
CA ALA A 4 -42.69 -21.90 -1.32
C ALA A 4 -42.16 -22.01 0.12
N SER A 5 -40.90 -22.44 0.14
CA SER A 5 -39.81 -22.25 1.09
C SER A 5 -39.68 -20.85 1.67
N GLU A 6 -39.52 -20.76 2.99
CA GLU A 6 -38.84 -19.64 3.66
C GLU A 6 -37.91 -20.24 4.72
N THR A 7 -36.62 -20.31 4.40
CA THR A 7 -35.54 -20.45 5.36
C THR A 7 -34.82 -19.12 5.35
N GLU A 8 -35.13 -18.30 6.35
CA GLU A 8 -34.41 -17.08 6.68
C GLU A 8 -32.96 -17.42 7.02
N ALA A 9 -32.02 -16.88 6.26
CA ALA A 9 -30.62 -16.75 6.69
C ALA A 9 -29.97 -15.60 5.90
N THR A 10 -30.20 -14.40 6.42
CA THR A 10 -29.21 -13.33 6.56
C THR A 10 -28.38 -13.02 5.31
N GLN A 11 -28.96 -12.26 4.38
CA GLN A 11 -28.17 -11.40 3.52
C GLN A 11 -27.57 -10.28 4.36
N SER A 12 -26.24 -10.26 4.44
CA SER A 12 -25.47 -9.12 4.91
C SER A 12 -25.67 -7.99 3.91
N GLU A 13 -26.61 -7.10 4.22
CA GLU A 13 -26.72 -5.80 3.58
C GLU A 13 -25.43 -5.02 3.91
N LYS A 14 -24.47 -5.06 2.98
CA LYS A 14 -23.46 -4.02 2.87
C LYS A 14 -24.24 -2.77 2.48
N GLU A 15 -24.40 -1.84 3.41
CA GLU A 15 -24.82 -0.48 3.10
C GLU A 15 -23.83 0.08 2.06
N GLU A 16 -24.22 0.01 0.78
CA GLU A 16 -23.63 0.81 -0.29
C GLU A 16 -23.97 2.26 0.02
N ASP A 17 -23.14 2.91 0.83
CA ASP A 17 -23.03 4.36 0.82
C ASP A 17 -22.86 4.77 -0.65
N LYS A 18 -23.91 5.34 -1.25
CA LYS A 18 -23.92 5.90 -2.60
C LYS A 18 -23.00 7.12 -2.64
N TYR A 19 -21.70 6.88 -2.64
CA TYR A 19 -20.73 7.93 -2.89
C TYR A 19 -20.86 8.38 -4.34
N GLU A 20 -20.96 9.70 -4.55
CA GLU A 20 -21.09 10.27 -5.89
C GLU A 20 -19.78 10.09 -6.68
N GLU A 21 -19.89 9.46 -7.84
CA GLU A 21 -18.77 9.36 -8.78
C GLU A 21 -18.78 10.55 -9.73
N TYR A 22 -17.61 11.13 -9.99
CA TYR A 22 -17.45 12.22 -10.95
C TYR A 22 -16.21 12.02 -11.81
N GLU A 23 -16.32 12.44 -13.07
CA GLU A 23 -15.21 12.44 -14.02
C GLU A 23 -14.67 13.86 -14.19
N VAL A 24 -13.35 13.95 -14.28
CA VAL A 24 -12.64 15.22 -14.38
C VAL A 24 -11.44 15.09 -15.27
N GLU A 25 -11.25 16.10 -16.11
CA GLU A 25 -10.07 16.29 -16.94
C GLU A 25 -9.27 17.47 -16.39
N ILE A 26 -7.99 17.25 -16.13
CA ILE A 26 -7.08 18.29 -15.64
C ILE A 26 -5.79 18.31 -16.44
N VAL A 27 -5.21 19.50 -16.60
CA VAL A 27 -3.93 19.72 -17.28
C VAL A 27 -2.81 20.01 -16.28
N GLN A 28 -1.56 19.70 -16.66
CA GLN A 28 -0.40 20.06 -15.85
C GLN A 28 -0.24 21.59 -15.76
N PRO A 29 0.15 22.14 -14.60
CA PRO A 29 0.39 21.46 -13.32
C PRO A 29 -0.92 21.11 -12.59
N PHE A 30 -1.11 19.82 -12.28
CA PHE A 30 -2.37 19.33 -11.71
C PHE A 30 -2.72 19.97 -10.36
N GLY A 31 -1.72 20.21 -9.50
CA GLY A 31 -1.95 20.80 -8.18
C GLY A 31 -2.63 19.87 -7.18
N LEU A 32 -2.53 18.55 -7.36
CA LEU A 32 -3.05 17.54 -6.43
C LEU A 32 -1.91 16.83 -5.71
N LYS A 33 -2.05 16.64 -4.40
CA LYS A 33 -1.26 15.70 -3.61
C LYS A 33 -2.10 14.49 -3.26
N PHE A 34 -1.51 13.31 -3.40
CA PHE A 34 -2.17 12.05 -3.11
C PHE A 34 -1.49 11.31 -1.95
N THR A 35 -2.31 10.64 -1.15
CA THR A 35 -1.88 9.72 -0.10
C THR A 35 -2.40 8.31 -0.37
N LYS A 36 -1.69 7.32 0.17
CA LYS A 36 -2.09 5.92 0.13
C LYS A 36 -2.98 5.64 1.32
N GLY A 37 -4.23 5.25 1.08
CA GLY A 37 -5.12 4.76 2.13
C GLY A 37 -4.68 3.39 2.66
N ARG A 38 -5.18 3.00 3.84
CA ARG A 38 -4.86 1.68 4.43
C ARG A 38 -5.39 0.52 3.59
N ASP A 39 -6.46 0.75 2.83
CA ASP A 39 -7.04 -0.13 1.82
C ASP A 39 -6.17 -0.27 0.55
N GLY A 40 -5.05 0.45 0.47
CA GLY A 40 -4.20 0.51 -0.73
C GLY A 40 -4.70 1.46 -1.82
N GLY A 41 -5.85 2.10 -1.60
CA GLY A 41 -6.45 3.06 -2.50
C GLY A 41 -5.71 4.40 -2.53
N THR A 42 -6.02 5.22 -3.53
CA THR A 42 -5.45 6.56 -3.70
C THR A 42 -6.46 7.62 -3.30
N TYR A 43 -6.05 8.53 -2.42
CA TYR A 43 -6.91 9.59 -1.89
C TYR A 43 -6.25 10.96 -2.06
N ILE A 44 -7.05 12.01 -2.21
CA ILE A 44 -6.54 13.39 -2.23
C ILE A 44 -6.16 13.81 -0.82
N ASP A 45 -4.89 14.12 -0.62
CA ASP A 45 -4.31 14.61 0.64
C ASP A 45 -4.40 16.13 0.74
N ALA A 46 -4.06 16.83 -0.34
CA ALA A 46 -4.12 18.28 -0.39
C ALA A 46 -4.29 18.78 -1.82
N ILE A 47 -4.91 19.95 -1.94
CA ILE A 47 -5.09 20.69 -3.20
C ILE A 47 -4.24 21.96 -3.11
N ALA A 48 -3.37 22.17 -4.09
CA ALA A 48 -2.48 23.33 -4.13
C ALA A 48 -3.26 24.57 -4.62
N PRO A 49 -3.27 25.68 -3.84
CA PRO A 49 -3.98 26.88 -4.24
C PRO A 49 -3.42 27.45 -5.54
N GLY A 50 -4.30 27.79 -6.48
CA GLY A 50 -3.95 28.29 -7.81
C GLY A 50 -3.52 27.21 -8.84
N GLY A 51 -3.50 25.92 -8.45
CA GLY A 51 -3.28 24.79 -9.36
C GLY A 51 -4.48 24.52 -10.27
N SER A 52 -4.30 23.70 -11.30
CA SER A 52 -5.41 23.33 -12.22
C SER A 52 -6.59 22.69 -11.47
N ALA A 53 -6.33 21.85 -10.47
CA ALA A 53 -7.37 21.24 -9.65
C ALA A 53 -8.12 22.22 -8.74
N ASP A 54 -7.43 23.26 -8.22
CA ASP A 54 -8.07 24.29 -7.41
C ASP A 54 -9.01 25.15 -8.28
N LYS A 55 -8.57 25.50 -9.49
CA LYS A 55 -9.36 26.28 -10.46
C LYS A 55 -10.63 25.58 -10.91
N THR A 56 -10.66 24.24 -10.96
CA THR A 56 -11.90 23.53 -11.33
C THR A 56 -12.92 23.52 -10.20
N GLY A 57 -12.50 23.67 -8.94
CA GLY A 57 -13.38 23.62 -7.76
C GLY A 57 -14.11 22.28 -7.56
N LYS A 58 -13.78 21.26 -8.37
CA LYS A 58 -14.46 19.96 -8.36
C LYS A 58 -13.86 19.00 -7.34
N PHE A 59 -12.61 19.17 -6.97
CA PHE A 59 -11.92 18.27 -6.05
C PHE A 59 -12.16 18.65 -4.60
N THR A 60 -12.24 17.65 -3.74
CA THR A 60 -12.29 17.84 -2.29
C THR A 60 -11.25 16.95 -1.64
N VAL A 61 -10.61 17.45 -0.57
CA VAL A 61 -9.67 16.65 0.22
C VAL A 61 -10.39 15.42 0.77
N GLY A 62 -9.77 14.25 0.63
CA GLY A 62 -10.32 12.95 0.97
C GLY A 62 -11.01 12.20 -0.16
N ASP A 63 -11.26 12.81 -1.33
CA ASP A 63 -11.85 12.11 -2.47
C ASP A 63 -10.96 10.95 -2.95
N ARG A 64 -11.58 9.84 -3.35
CA ARG A 64 -10.88 8.60 -3.76
C ARG A 64 -10.78 8.50 -5.27
N VAL A 65 -9.64 8.04 -5.78
CA VAL A 65 -9.46 7.72 -7.19
C VAL A 65 -10.01 6.32 -7.48
N ILE A 66 -10.94 6.22 -8.44
CA ILE A 66 -11.46 4.93 -8.94
C ILE A 66 -10.68 4.50 -10.17
N ALA A 67 -10.48 5.43 -11.10
CA ALA A 67 -9.86 5.14 -12.38
C ALA A 67 -9.06 6.34 -12.88
N THR A 68 -8.00 6.06 -13.64
CA THR A 68 -7.20 7.09 -14.32
C THR A 68 -6.99 6.70 -15.76
N SER A 69 -6.88 7.69 -16.65
CA SER A 69 -6.48 7.39 -18.01
C SER A 69 -5.03 6.92 -18.12
N ALA A 70 -4.77 6.13 -19.16
CA ALA A 70 -3.45 5.59 -19.45
C ALA A 70 -2.40 6.70 -19.67
N VAL A 71 -1.12 6.31 -19.60
CA VAL A 71 0.00 7.23 -19.90
C VAL A 71 -0.07 7.72 -21.36
N PHE A 72 -0.53 6.85 -22.26
CA PHE A 72 -0.76 7.13 -23.67
C PHE A 72 -2.24 6.95 -24.00
N GLY A 73 -2.86 7.97 -24.57
CA GLY A 73 -4.28 7.97 -24.94
C GLY A 73 -5.22 8.52 -23.86
N GLU A 74 -6.51 8.37 -24.15
CA GLU A 74 -7.62 8.90 -23.35
C GLU A 74 -8.42 7.81 -22.64
N GLU A 75 -8.08 6.54 -22.87
CA GLU A 75 -8.76 5.40 -22.25
C GLU A 75 -8.59 5.38 -20.74
N ILE A 76 -9.71 5.29 -20.02
CA ILE A 76 -9.79 5.22 -18.56
C ILE A 76 -9.74 3.76 -18.11
N TRP A 77 -8.82 3.44 -17.19
CA TRP A 77 -8.67 2.10 -16.62
C TRP A 77 -8.83 2.14 -15.11
N PRO A 78 -9.40 1.08 -14.48
CA PRO A 78 -9.51 0.98 -13.04
C PRO A 78 -8.11 0.94 -12.42
N ALA A 79 -7.68 2.09 -11.91
CA ALA A 79 -6.35 2.35 -11.38
C ALA A 79 -6.53 3.05 -10.03
N ALA A 80 -7.20 2.36 -9.11
CA ALA A 80 -7.44 2.83 -7.75
C ALA A 80 -6.20 2.69 -6.84
N GLU A 81 -5.26 1.80 -7.20
CA GLU A 81 -4.07 1.49 -6.41
C GLU A 81 -3.01 2.61 -6.48
N TYR A 82 -2.55 3.06 -5.31
CA TYR A 82 -1.61 4.18 -5.16
C TYR A 82 -0.38 4.14 -6.08
N GLY A 83 0.29 3.00 -6.17
CA GLY A 83 1.50 2.88 -6.99
C GLY A 83 1.22 3.12 -8.47
N ARG A 84 0.12 2.54 -8.97
CA ARG A 84 -0.26 2.63 -10.38
C ARG A 84 -0.78 4.03 -10.73
N THR A 85 -1.63 4.61 -9.89
CA THR A 85 -2.12 5.99 -10.04
C THR A 85 -0.96 6.99 -10.04
N MET A 86 -0.02 6.85 -9.12
CA MET A 86 1.10 7.79 -9.05
C MET A 86 2.06 7.64 -10.23
N TYR A 87 2.25 6.41 -10.74
CA TYR A 87 3.01 6.17 -11.96
C TYR A 87 2.37 6.83 -13.18
N THR A 88 1.06 6.65 -13.39
CA THR A 88 0.34 7.24 -14.53
C THR A 88 0.41 8.76 -14.49
N ILE A 89 0.19 9.36 -13.32
CA ILE A 89 0.23 10.82 -13.13
C ILE A 89 1.63 11.40 -13.40
N ARG A 90 2.69 10.76 -12.90
CA ARG A 90 4.08 11.25 -13.09
C ARG A 90 4.56 11.15 -14.53
N GLN A 91 4.19 10.09 -15.23
CA GLN A 91 4.63 9.83 -16.60
C GLN A 91 3.67 10.42 -17.64
N ARG A 92 2.56 11.06 -17.22
CA ARG A 92 1.52 11.53 -18.14
C ARG A 92 2.05 12.64 -19.04
N ILE A 93 1.77 12.50 -20.33
CA ILE A 93 1.92 13.54 -21.33
C ILE A 93 0.51 13.94 -21.78
N GLY A 94 0.15 15.21 -21.64
CA GLY A 94 -1.19 15.72 -21.96
C GLY A 94 -2.17 15.78 -20.78
N PRO A 95 -3.47 15.99 -21.05
CA PRO A 95 -4.49 16.09 -20.01
C PRO A 95 -4.71 14.74 -19.33
N LEU A 96 -4.96 14.76 -18.02
CA LEU A 96 -5.23 13.61 -17.18
C LEU A 96 -6.74 13.52 -16.94
N LEU A 97 -7.35 12.41 -17.37
CA LEU A 97 -8.74 12.08 -17.07
C LEU A 97 -8.75 11.15 -15.85
N MET A 98 -9.59 11.48 -14.88
CA MET A 98 -9.77 10.67 -13.68
C MET A 98 -11.25 10.50 -13.41
N LYS A 99 -11.59 9.29 -12.97
CA LYS A 99 -12.87 9.00 -12.33
C LYS A 99 -12.64 8.95 -10.82
N MET A 100 -13.35 9.80 -10.12
CA MET A 100 -13.20 10.06 -8.70
C MET A 100 -14.49 9.68 -7.97
N GLN A 101 -14.37 9.39 -6.69
CA GLN A 101 -15.47 9.16 -5.77
C GLN A 101 -15.44 10.23 -4.69
N LYS A 102 -16.55 10.97 -4.53
CA LYS A 102 -16.71 11.95 -3.45
C LYS A 102 -16.70 11.22 -2.11
N ARG A 103 -15.88 11.69 -1.18
CA ARG A 103 -15.78 11.08 0.17
C ARG A 103 -16.01 12.07 1.30
N TYR A 104 -16.28 13.33 0.98
CA TYR A 104 -16.67 14.36 1.95
C TYR A 104 -15.72 14.45 3.17
N GLY A 105 -14.42 14.26 2.95
CA GLY A 105 -13.41 14.30 4.02
C GLY A 105 -13.32 13.03 4.88
N LYS A 106 -14.14 12.00 4.66
CA LYS A 106 -13.98 10.69 5.29
C LYS A 106 -12.99 9.86 4.47
N VAL A 107 -11.72 9.93 4.84
CA VAL A 107 -10.76 8.89 4.42
C VAL A 107 -11.16 7.64 5.18
N GLU A 108 -11.60 6.60 4.48
CA GLU A 108 -11.76 5.30 5.14
C GLU A 108 -10.38 4.87 5.61
N GLU A 109 -10.18 4.96 6.91
CA GLU A 109 -9.15 4.24 7.64
C GLU A 109 -9.47 2.74 7.70
N LEU A 110 -10.09 2.16 6.65
CA LEU A 110 -10.33 0.73 6.56
C LEU A 110 -9.00 0.03 6.30
N GLY A 111 -8.42 -0.46 7.39
CA GLY A 111 -7.28 -1.35 7.40
C GLY A 111 -6.72 -1.45 8.82
N GLU A 112 -6.15 -2.61 9.12
CA GLU A 112 -5.44 -2.84 10.38
C GLU A 112 -4.29 -1.83 10.50
N LEU A 113 -4.07 -1.27 11.70
CA LEU A 113 -2.93 -0.40 11.92
C LEU A 113 -1.65 -1.20 11.65
N THR A 114 -0.71 -0.59 10.95
CA THR A 114 0.60 -1.21 10.79
C THR A 114 1.30 -1.32 12.14
N GLU A 115 2.14 -2.33 12.34
CA GLU A 115 2.93 -2.49 13.57
C GLU A 115 3.63 -1.19 14.01
N LYS A 116 4.13 -0.41 13.03
CA LYS A 116 4.79 0.89 13.28
C LYS A 116 3.84 1.95 13.81
N GLU A 117 2.60 1.98 13.34
CA GLU A 117 1.58 2.93 13.80
C GLU A 117 1.06 2.54 15.18
N ILE A 118 0.87 1.24 15.45
CA ILE A 118 0.52 0.74 16.80
C ILE A 118 1.61 1.17 17.79
N ILE A 119 2.88 0.87 17.49
CA ILE A 119 4.02 1.25 18.34
C ILE A 119 4.09 2.78 18.54
N ARG A 120 3.83 3.57 17.47
CA ARG A 120 3.87 5.04 17.56
C ARG A 120 2.70 5.60 18.37
N ALA A 121 1.50 5.09 18.16
CA ALA A 121 0.30 5.50 18.87
C ALA A 121 0.42 5.21 20.37
N GLU A 122 0.87 4.00 20.73
CA GLU A 122 1.08 3.62 22.12
C GLU A 122 2.20 4.40 22.80
N ARG A 123 3.32 4.63 22.10
CA ARG A 123 4.38 5.51 22.60
C ARG A 123 3.88 6.93 22.85
N ASN A 124 3.07 7.48 21.94
CA ASN A 124 2.47 8.80 22.11
C ASN A 124 1.44 8.84 23.26
N ALA A 125 0.73 7.74 23.49
CA ALA A 125 -0.22 7.58 24.58
C ALA A 125 0.44 7.33 25.95
N GLY A 126 1.75 7.09 25.99
CA GLY A 126 2.51 6.87 27.22
C GLY A 126 2.25 5.51 27.89
N PHE A 127 1.61 4.56 27.19
CA PHE A 127 1.31 3.22 27.67
C PHE A 127 1.78 2.19 26.64
N ILE A 128 2.42 1.11 27.10
CA ILE A 128 2.83 -0.02 26.24
C ILE A 128 1.87 -1.17 26.53
N SER A 129 1.08 -1.56 25.53
CA SER A 129 0.17 -2.68 25.63
C SER A 129 0.91 -4.01 25.41
N ASP A 130 0.24 -5.11 25.75
CA ASP A 130 0.73 -6.46 25.45
C ASP A 130 0.90 -6.69 23.94
N THR A 131 0.10 -6.01 23.10
CA THR A 131 0.18 -6.07 21.63
C THR A 131 1.53 -5.57 21.12
N VAL A 132 2.04 -4.44 21.62
CA VAL A 132 3.37 -3.94 21.22
C VAL A 132 4.48 -4.86 21.73
N ARG A 133 4.31 -5.42 22.92
CA ARG A 133 5.26 -6.38 23.47
C ARG A 133 5.35 -7.64 22.60
N GLU A 134 4.21 -8.18 22.15
CA GLU A 134 4.14 -9.31 21.23
C GLU A 134 4.78 -9.01 19.87
N ILE A 135 4.51 -7.83 19.30
CA ILE A 135 5.13 -7.35 18.06
C ILE A 135 6.66 -7.30 18.22
N GLN A 136 7.16 -6.76 19.34
CA GLN A 136 8.59 -6.69 19.60
C GLN A 136 9.23 -8.07 19.76
N VAL A 137 8.60 -8.99 20.51
CA VAL A 137 9.08 -10.37 20.67
C VAL A 137 9.11 -11.11 19.34
N THR A 138 8.07 -10.97 18.53
CA THR A 138 7.96 -11.60 17.21
C THR A 138 9.03 -11.06 16.25
N ASN A 139 9.22 -9.74 16.20
CA ASN A 139 10.24 -9.12 15.37
C ASN A 139 11.66 -9.48 15.83
N ALA A 140 11.92 -9.53 17.14
CA ALA A 140 13.20 -9.98 17.68
C ALA A 140 13.49 -11.45 17.33
N ARG A 141 12.48 -12.32 17.45
CA ARG A 141 12.59 -13.73 17.05
C ARG A 141 12.87 -13.88 15.57
N ARG A 142 12.11 -13.20 14.70
CA ARG A 142 12.32 -13.21 13.24
C ARG A 142 13.73 -12.75 12.88
N LYS A 143 14.22 -11.67 13.51
CA LYS A 143 15.58 -11.16 13.28
C LYS A 143 16.64 -12.17 13.70
N LYS A 144 16.45 -12.85 14.83
CA LYS A 144 17.35 -13.91 15.30
C LYS A 144 17.35 -15.11 14.34
N GLU A 145 16.20 -15.60 13.93
CA GLU A 145 16.07 -16.73 12.99
C GLU A 145 16.73 -16.41 11.64
N GLN A 146 16.53 -15.20 11.11
CA GLN A 146 17.22 -14.74 9.90
C GLN A 146 18.73 -14.66 10.07
N LYS A 147 19.23 -14.19 11.23
CA LYS A 147 20.67 -14.21 11.52
C LYS A 147 21.22 -15.63 11.52
N GLU A 148 20.56 -16.55 12.23
CA GLU A 148 20.99 -17.94 12.28
C GLU A 148 20.94 -18.63 10.90
N GLN A 149 19.93 -18.34 10.09
CA GLN A 149 19.85 -18.86 8.72
C GLN A 149 20.99 -18.35 7.85
N ARG A 150 21.31 -17.06 7.93
CA ARG A 150 22.44 -16.46 7.20
C ARG A 150 23.78 -17.07 7.63
N GLU A 151 23.99 -17.26 8.93
CA GLU A 151 25.20 -17.93 9.44
C GLU A 151 25.31 -19.38 8.94
N ARG A 152 24.20 -20.11 8.88
CA ARG A 152 24.16 -21.48 8.32
C ARG A 152 24.50 -21.48 6.84
N ASP A 153 23.83 -20.67 6.03
CA ASP A 153 24.06 -20.58 4.59
C ASP A 153 25.51 -20.14 4.30
N LEU A 154 26.06 -19.20 5.06
CA LEU A 154 27.45 -18.78 4.92
C LEU A 154 28.43 -19.92 5.22
N ARG A 155 28.23 -20.66 6.32
CA ARG A 155 29.08 -21.80 6.68
C ARG A 155 28.99 -22.92 5.63
N GLU A 156 27.79 -23.21 5.13
CA GLU A 156 27.56 -24.19 4.07
C GLU A 156 28.24 -23.76 2.76
N GLY A 157 28.07 -22.51 2.34
CA GLY A 157 28.72 -21.95 1.16
C GLY A 157 30.25 -22.05 1.23
N LEU A 158 30.84 -21.72 2.39
CA LEU A 158 32.29 -21.87 2.60
C LEU A 158 32.75 -23.33 2.52
N LYS A 159 31.95 -24.28 3.03
CA LYS A 159 32.28 -25.71 2.96
C LYS A 159 32.18 -26.24 1.52
N LEU A 160 31.15 -25.84 0.78
CA LEU A 160 30.95 -26.23 -0.62
C LEU A 160 32.05 -25.66 -1.52
N SER A 161 32.43 -24.41 -1.31
CA SER A 161 33.54 -23.75 -2.01
C SER A 161 34.86 -24.50 -1.81
N LYS A 162 35.18 -24.89 -0.57
CA LYS A 162 36.38 -25.69 -0.26
C LYS A 162 36.38 -27.08 -0.91
N ASN A 163 35.20 -27.65 -1.14
CA ASN A 163 35.02 -28.95 -1.78
C ASN A 163 34.97 -28.88 -3.31
N GLY A 164 35.21 -27.70 -3.91
CA GLY A 164 35.19 -27.50 -5.36
C GLY A 164 33.79 -27.39 -5.99
N LYS A 165 32.73 -27.33 -5.17
CA LYS A 165 31.35 -27.18 -5.61
C LYS A 165 30.96 -25.70 -5.67
N TYR A 166 31.51 -24.99 -6.65
CA TYR A 166 31.39 -23.53 -6.72
C TYR A 166 29.99 -23.04 -7.05
N GLU A 167 29.22 -23.76 -7.87
CA GLU A 167 27.85 -23.40 -8.22
C GLU A 167 26.91 -23.47 -7.00
N GLU A 168 26.94 -24.59 -6.26
CA GLU A 168 26.16 -24.74 -5.02
C GLU A 168 26.60 -23.74 -3.93
N ALA A 169 27.89 -23.40 -3.88
CA ALA A 169 28.40 -22.38 -2.96
C ALA A 169 27.91 -20.97 -3.32
N LEU A 170 27.84 -20.65 -4.61
CA LEU A 170 27.39 -19.35 -5.11
C LEU A 170 25.94 -19.10 -4.70
N GLU A 171 25.05 -20.08 -4.89
CA GLU A 171 23.63 -19.99 -4.49
C GLU A 171 23.48 -19.63 -2.99
N LYS A 172 24.31 -20.24 -2.14
CA LYS A 172 24.33 -19.97 -0.70
C LYS A 172 24.81 -18.56 -0.37
N PHE A 173 25.82 -18.06 -1.08
CA PHE A 173 26.28 -16.68 -0.92
C PHE A 173 25.26 -15.65 -1.44
N GLU A 174 24.55 -15.96 -2.52
CA GLU A 174 23.47 -15.10 -3.04
C GLU A 174 22.28 -15.02 -2.07
N SER A 175 21.90 -16.14 -1.43
CA SER A 175 20.91 -16.15 -0.35
C SER A 175 21.30 -15.18 0.78
N VAL A 176 22.56 -15.25 1.23
CA VAL A 176 23.09 -14.37 2.28
C VAL A 176 23.10 -12.91 1.81
N LEU A 177 23.54 -12.60 0.60
CA LEU A 177 23.54 -11.23 0.08
C LEU A 177 22.13 -10.66 -0.09
N GLY A 178 21.19 -11.46 -0.59
CA GLY A 178 19.79 -11.09 -0.80
C GLY A 178 19.07 -10.72 0.50
N SER A 179 19.48 -11.33 1.61
CA SER A 179 18.97 -11.04 2.95
C SER A 179 19.49 -9.72 3.57
N ARG A 180 20.38 -9.00 2.89
CA ARG A 180 20.93 -7.69 3.26
C ARG A 180 21.44 -7.63 4.71
N PRO A 181 22.56 -8.32 5.02
CA PRO A 181 23.14 -8.30 6.35
C PRO A 181 23.57 -6.91 6.78
N THR A 182 23.46 -6.65 8.08
CA THR A 182 23.91 -5.40 8.69
C THR A 182 25.40 -5.48 9.02
N GLY A 183 26.08 -4.33 9.04
CA GLY A 183 27.53 -4.28 9.29
C GLY A 183 27.98 -4.84 10.64
N ASP A 184 27.08 -4.84 11.64
CA ASP A 184 27.33 -5.37 12.99
C ASP A 184 27.15 -6.91 13.07
N GLU A 185 26.82 -7.56 11.96
CA GLU A 185 26.63 -9.01 11.87
C GLU A 185 27.82 -9.75 11.23
N ALA A 186 28.92 -9.02 10.96
CA ALA A 186 30.18 -9.55 10.42
C ALA A 186 31.13 -10.08 11.52
#